data_AF-A0A015Y7M1-F1
#
_entry.id   AF-A0A015Y7M1-F1
#
_cell.length_a   1.000
_cell.length_b   1.000
_cell.length_c   1.000
_cell.angle_alpha   90.00
_cell.angle_beta   90.00
_cell.angle_gamma   90.00
#
_symmetry.space_group_name_H-M   'P 1'
#
loop_
_entity.id
_entity.type
_entity.pdbx_description
1 polymer ?
#
loop_
_entity_poly.entity_id
_entity_poly.type
_entity_poly.pdbx_seq_one_letter_code
_entity_poly.pdbx_strand_id
1 'polypeptide(L)'
;MDSQLQQIAQYYMLHGRFLPSLGLFDGKMGLVLFFFHYSRYIQNPLYEEFAGELLDEVFEELSMDFSITWNRGLVGIAWGIIYLHQQKFVEGNLLYVLHDVNEKIMERDIRRIKNLSFGTGLKGILFYVDFCINNGLAVFFDSMYLSDLQSVIEKNRLFYEEIYTEDIIRRSMSNPLLREGLCYMLKNDCNVRYETSLCNK
;
A
#
# COMPACT_ATOMS: atom_id res chain seq x y z
N MET A 1 -23.86 -4.95 7.51
CA MET A 1 -22.48 -4.46 7.30
C MET A 1 -22.40 -2.96 7.52
N ASP A 2 -23.30 -2.16 6.93
CA ASP A 2 -23.26 -0.68 7.03
C ASP A 2 -23.21 -0.14 8.48
N SER A 3 -24.03 -0.69 9.39
CA SER A 3 -23.98 -0.30 10.82
C SER A 3 -22.62 -0.61 11.48
N GLN A 4 -21.93 -1.68 11.05
CA GLN A 4 -20.59 -2.00 11.55
C GLN A 4 -19.54 -1.06 10.97
N LEU A 5 -19.64 -0.72 9.67
CA LEU A 5 -18.76 0.27 9.04
C LEU A 5 -18.84 1.62 9.73
N GLN A 6 -20.06 2.05 10.08
CA GLN A 6 -20.28 3.29 10.83
C GLN A 6 -19.61 3.26 12.21
N GLN A 7 -19.72 2.15 12.94
CA GLN A 7 -19.07 1.99 14.24
C GLN A 7 -17.54 2.03 14.12
N ILE A 8 -16.98 1.35 13.12
CA ILE A 8 -15.54 1.36 12.83
C ILE A 8 -15.08 2.78 12.52
N ALA A 9 -15.79 3.48 11.63
CA ALA A 9 -15.47 4.85 11.24
C ALA A 9 -15.52 5.81 12.43
N GLN A 10 -16.58 5.77 13.25
CA GLN A 10 -16.71 6.60 14.44
C GLN A 10 -15.58 6.36 15.45
N TYR A 11 -15.23 5.09 15.69
CA TYR A 11 -14.12 4.75 16.57
C TYR A 11 -12.79 5.33 16.06
N TYR A 12 -12.49 5.13 14.78
CA TYR A 12 -11.22 5.58 14.21
C TYR A 12 -11.15 7.08 13.92
N MET A 13 -12.27 7.79 13.80
CA MET A 13 -12.28 9.25 13.82
C MET A 13 -11.75 9.81 15.14
N LEU A 14 -12.06 9.15 16.27
CA LEU A 14 -11.65 9.59 17.60
C LEU A 14 -10.24 9.10 17.97
N HIS A 15 -9.85 7.92 17.48
CA HIS A 15 -8.63 7.23 17.92
C HIS A 15 -7.54 7.09 16.85
N GLY A 16 -7.87 7.28 15.58
CA GLY A 16 -7.00 6.92 14.45
C GLY A 16 -5.69 7.70 14.39
N ARG A 17 -5.73 8.99 14.74
CA ARG A 17 -4.53 9.85 14.77
C ARG A 17 -3.49 9.41 15.82
N PHE A 18 -3.91 8.67 16.85
CA PHE A 18 -3.02 8.16 17.90
C PHE A 18 -2.36 6.82 17.55
N LEU A 19 -2.57 6.28 16.35
CA LEU A 19 -1.87 5.07 15.93
C LEU A 19 -0.36 5.36 15.81
N PRO A 20 0.50 4.57 16.47
CA PRO A 20 1.96 4.81 16.46
C PRO A 20 2.66 4.34 15.19
N SER A 21 1.96 3.56 14.35
CA SER A 21 2.49 2.99 13.11
C SER A 21 1.98 3.82 11.94
N LEU A 22 2.85 4.13 10.97
CA LEU A 22 2.45 4.77 9.71
C LEU A 22 2.01 3.75 8.65
N GLY A 23 2.47 2.50 8.78
CA GLY A 23 2.38 1.50 7.73
C GLY A 23 0.96 1.00 7.41
N LEU A 24 0.87 0.19 6.37
CA LEU A 24 -0.39 -0.31 5.83
C LEU A 24 -1.09 -1.34 6.76
N PHE A 25 -0.30 -2.15 7.48
CA PHE A 25 -0.79 -3.30 8.25
C PHE A 25 -1.54 -2.95 9.53
N ASP A 26 -1.03 -2.01 10.30
CA ASP A 26 -1.59 -1.62 11.58
C ASP A 26 -1.45 -0.12 11.84
N GLY A 27 -1.25 0.66 10.78
CA GLY A 27 -0.91 2.07 10.87
C GLY A 27 -1.85 2.99 10.13
N LYS A 28 -1.50 4.28 10.16
CA LYS A 28 -2.28 5.39 9.61
C LYS A 28 -2.58 5.19 8.12
N MET A 29 -1.65 4.71 7.31
CA MET A 29 -1.91 4.45 5.89
C MET A 29 -3.07 3.47 5.66
N GLY A 30 -3.20 2.43 6.49
CA GLY A 30 -4.36 1.53 6.42
C GLY A 30 -5.69 2.24 6.71
N LEU A 31 -5.70 3.19 7.65
CA LEU A 31 -6.88 4.02 7.93
C LEU A 31 -7.16 5.00 6.80
N VAL A 32 -6.13 5.60 6.20
CA VAL A 32 -6.27 6.48 5.04
C VAL A 32 -7.05 5.76 3.93
N LEU A 33 -6.61 4.55 3.56
CA LEU A 33 -7.32 3.74 2.56
C LEU A 33 -8.77 3.48 2.97
N PHE A 34 -9.00 3.08 4.23
CA PHE A 34 -10.33 2.82 4.73
C PHE A 34 -11.24 4.05 4.62
N PHE A 35 -10.79 5.23 5.06
CA PHE A 35 -11.64 6.43 5.13
C PHE A 35 -11.92 7.05 3.77
N PHE A 36 -10.97 7.02 2.82
CA PHE A 36 -11.23 7.42 1.44
C PHE A 36 -12.33 6.56 0.81
N HIS A 37 -12.25 5.22 0.95
CA HIS A 37 -13.30 4.34 0.47
C HIS A 37 -14.62 4.51 1.22
N TYR A 38 -14.56 4.72 2.54
CA TYR A 38 -15.77 4.93 3.34
C TYR A 38 -16.47 6.22 2.95
N SER A 39 -15.75 7.32 2.79
CA SER A 39 -16.27 8.59 2.28
C SER A 39 -17.04 8.40 0.97
N ARG A 40 -16.42 7.71 -0.01
CA ARG A 40 -17.05 7.42 -1.30
C ARG A 40 -18.29 6.53 -1.14
N TYR A 41 -18.21 5.49 -0.31
CA TYR A 41 -19.30 4.52 -0.11
C TYR A 41 -20.55 5.18 0.47
N ILE A 42 -20.41 6.04 1.48
CA ILE A 42 -21.54 6.73 2.12
C ILE A 42 -21.81 8.14 1.56
N GLN A 43 -21.02 8.56 0.57
CA GLN A 43 -21.09 9.87 -0.08
C GLN A 43 -21.01 11.04 0.91
N ASN A 44 -20.06 10.97 1.85
CA ASN A 44 -19.89 12.00 2.88
C ASN A 44 -18.45 12.54 2.90
N PRO A 45 -18.21 13.77 2.38
CA PRO A 45 -16.87 14.32 2.20
C PRO A 45 -16.12 14.57 3.51
N LEU A 46 -16.80 14.60 4.66
CA LEU A 46 -16.15 14.73 5.96
C LEU A 46 -15.12 13.62 6.21
N TYR A 47 -15.38 12.40 5.73
CA TYR A 47 -14.45 11.29 5.89
C TYR A 47 -13.29 11.35 4.90
N GLU A 48 -13.47 12.02 3.76
CA GLU A 48 -12.38 12.29 2.82
C GLU A 48 -11.45 13.37 3.37
N GLU A 49 -11.99 14.44 3.95
CA GLU A 49 -11.22 15.47 4.65
C GLU A 49 -10.37 14.84 5.76
N PHE A 50 -10.99 14.00 6.61
CA PHE A 50 -10.27 13.28 7.65
C PHE A 50 -9.20 12.32 7.11
N ALA A 51 -9.48 11.64 5.99
CA ALA A 51 -8.49 10.78 5.33
C ALA A 51 -7.30 11.58 4.78
N GLY A 52 -7.56 12.77 4.24
CA GLY A 52 -6.55 13.72 3.79
C GLY A 52 -5.65 14.17 4.93
N GLU A 53 -6.23 14.58 6.07
CA GLU A 53 -5.45 14.96 7.25
C GLU A 53 -4.56 13.81 7.76
N LEU A 54 -5.09 12.57 7.79
CA LEU A 54 -4.29 11.40 8.16
C LEU A 54 -3.17 11.11 7.16
N LEU A 55 -3.39 11.38 5.87
CA LEU A 55 -2.38 11.22 4.83
C LEU A 55 -1.27 12.27 4.97
N ASP A 56 -1.63 13.52 5.27
CA ASP A 56 -0.67 14.59 5.56
C ASP A 56 0.19 14.22 6.76
N GLU A 57 -0.40 13.73 7.86
CA GLU A 57 0.34 13.21 9.02
C GLU A 57 1.30 12.06 8.63
N VAL A 58 0.90 11.17 7.71
CA VAL A 58 1.80 10.13 7.19
C VAL A 58 3.01 10.75 6.49
N PHE A 59 2.82 11.77 5.66
CA PHE A 59 3.94 12.44 4.98
C PHE A 59 4.83 13.23 5.94
N GLU A 60 4.25 13.91 6.93
CA GLU A 60 4.99 14.68 7.94
C GLU A 60 5.86 13.80 8.84
N GLU A 61 5.37 12.61 9.20
CA GLU A 61 6.10 11.65 10.05
C GLU A 61 6.99 10.68 9.26
N LEU A 62 6.87 10.64 7.92
CA LEU A 62 7.64 9.73 7.09
C LEU A 62 9.13 10.07 7.15
N SER A 63 9.94 9.09 7.55
CA SER A 63 11.41 9.18 7.48
C SER A 63 11.97 8.08 6.58
N MET A 64 13.05 8.40 5.86
CA MET A 64 13.79 7.43 5.05
C MET A 64 14.53 6.38 5.89
N ASP A 65 14.58 6.54 7.21
CA ASP A 65 15.09 5.53 8.14
C ASP A 65 14.09 4.39 8.40
N PHE A 66 12.87 4.49 7.87
CA PHE A 66 11.86 3.46 8.03
C PHE A 66 12.27 2.15 7.38
N SER A 67 11.74 1.05 7.91
CA SER A 67 11.99 -0.27 7.33
C SER A 67 11.52 -0.33 5.88
N ILE A 68 12.25 -1.05 5.03
CA ILE A 68 11.86 -1.32 3.64
C ILE A 68 11.02 -2.60 3.61
N THR A 69 9.85 -2.54 4.23
CA THR A 69 8.91 -3.66 4.34
C THR A 69 7.54 -3.28 3.83
N TRP A 70 6.78 -4.27 3.38
CA TRP A 70 5.43 -4.08 2.88
C TRP A 70 4.45 -3.70 4.00
N ASN A 71 4.48 -4.43 5.10
CA ASN A 71 3.46 -4.30 6.14
C ASN A 71 3.61 -3.03 6.99
N ARG A 72 4.83 -2.64 7.36
CA ARG A 72 5.08 -1.49 8.27
C ARG A 72 6.08 -0.48 7.73
N GLY A 73 6.42 -0.56 6.45
CA GLY A 73 7.55 0.14 5.89
C GLY A 73 7.24 0.98 4.65
N LEU A 74 8.30 1.55 4.10
CA LEU A 74 8.26 2.44 2.95
C LEU A 74 7.53 1.84 1.74
N VAL A 75 7.70 0.53 1.51
CA VAL A 75 7.08 -0.19 0.38
C VAL A 75 5.55 -0.14 0.47
N GLY A 76 4.97 -0.44 1.64
CA GLY A 76 3.51 -0.42 1.81
C GLY A 76 2.92 0.98 1.74
N ILE A 77 3.64 1.97 2.26
CA ILE A 77 3.26 3.39 2.21
C ILE A 77 3.27 3.88 0.75
N ALA A 78 4.35 3.61 0.02
CA ALA A 78 4.46 3.97 -1.39
C ALA A 78 3.39 3.30 -2.26
N TRP A 79 3.12 2.01 -2.03
CA TRP A 79 2.01 1.32 -2.69
C TRP A 79 0.66 2.00 -2.39
N GLY A 80 0.40 2.35 -1.12
CA GLY A 80 -0.82 3.04 -0.70
C GLY A 80 -1.01 4.37 -1.44
N ILE A 81 0.05 5.16 -1.61
CA ILE A 81 0.00 6.43 -2.34
C ILE A 81 -0.35 6.23 -3.82
N ILE A 82 0.31 5.28 -4.49
CA ILE A 82 0.01 4.95 -5.90
C ILE A 82 -1.44 4.48 -6.02
N TYR A 83 -1.89 3.62 -5.10
CA TYR A 83 -3.24 3.11 -5.07
C TYR A 83 -4.27 4.24 -4.94
N LEU A 84 -4.10 5.17 -4.00
CA LEU A 84 -4.98 6.33 -3.83
C LEU A 84 -5.06 7.18 -5.10
N HIS A 85 -3.92 7.40 -5.77
CA HIS A 85 -3.86 8.15 -7.02
C HIS A 85 -4.60 7.43 -8.17
N GLN A 86 -4.41 6.12 -8.32
CA GLN A 86 -5.13 5.32 -9.31
C GLN A 86 -6.64 5.34 -9.11
N GLN A 87 -7.07 5.25 -7.85
CA GLN A 87 -8.48 5.30 -7.48
C GLN A 87 -9.08 6.71 -7.54
N LYS A 88 -8.31 7.74 -7.90
CA LYS A 88 -8.76 9.14 -7.97
C LYS A 88 -9.22 9.70 -6.62
N PHE A 89 -8.60 9.24 -5.53
CA PHE A 89 -8.77 9.85 -4.21
C PHE A 89 -7.83 11.03 -4.00
N VAL A 90 -6.65 10.98 -4.64
CA VAL A 90 -5.65 12.05 -4.55
C VAL A 90 -5.11 12.38 -5.94
N GLU A 91 -4.64 13.61 -6.09
CA GLU A 91 -3.95 14.11 -7.28
C GLU A 91 -2.48 14.42 -6.94
N GLY A 92 -1.61 14.42 -7.94
CA GLY A 92 -0.21 14.77 -7.76
C GLY A 92 0.72 14.03 -8.72
N ASN A 93 1.97 14.49 -8.80
CA ASN A 93 2.99 13.81 -9.59
C ASN A 93 3.65 12.70 -8.77
N LEU A 94 3.26 11.44 -9.03
CA LEU A 94 3.84 10.27 -8.35
C LEU A 94 5.36 10.19 -8.46
N LEU A 95 5.95 10.61 -9.59
CA LEU A 95 7.41 10.59 -9.78
C LEU A 95 8.13 11.52 -8.81
N TYR A 96 7.50 12.66 -8.50
CA TYR A 96 8.04 13.60 -7.53
C TYR A 96 7.82 13.10 -6.10
N VAL A 97 6.58 12.73 -5.78
CA VAL A 97 6.18 12.34 -4.41
C VAL A 97 6.93 11.10 -3.92
N LEU A 98 7.24 10.15 -4.81
CA LEU A 98 7.84 8.86 -4.44
C LEU A 98 9.32 8.76 -4.81
N HIS A 99 9.95 9.86 -5.26
CA HIS A 99 11.36 9.84 -5.69
C HIS A 99 12.27 9.28 -4.60
N ASP A 100 12.34 9.97 -3.47
CA ASP A 100 13.27 9.65 -2.37
C ASP A 100 12.96 8.28 -1.74
N VAL A 101 11.66 7.92 -1.70
CA VAL A 101 11.22 6.61 -1.23
C VAL A 101 11.74 5.50 -2.14
N ASN A 102 11.67 5.67 -3.46
CA ASN A 102 12.16 4.67 -4.41
C ASN A 102 13.68 4.60 -4.46
N GLU A 103 14.38 5.74 -4.36
CA GLU A 103 15.84 5.74 -4.17
C GLU A 103 16.21 4.92 -2.93
N LYS A 104 15.51 5.13 -1.81
CA LYS A 104 15.76 4.38 -0.58
C LYS A 104 15.48 2.88 -0.72
N ILE A 105 14.44 2.50 -1.46
CA ILE A 105 14.13 1.08 -1.75
C ILE A 105 15.25 0.45 -2.59
N MET A 106 15.81 1.18 -3.56
CA MET A 106 16.89 0.69 -4.42
C MET A 106 18.22 0.47 -3.68
N GLU A 107 18.52 1.24 -2.63
CA GLU A 107 19.70 1.03 -1.78
C GLU A 107 19.72 -0.38 -1.15
N ARG A 108 18.55 -1.02 -1.01
CA ARG A 108 18.46 -2.36 -0.44
C ARG A 108 18.95 -3.42 -1.43
N ASP A 109 20.12 -4.00 -1.13
CA ASP A 109 20.63 -5.16 -1.89
C ASP A 109 19.70 -6.39 -1.73
N ILE A 110 18.79 -6.54 -2.68
CA ILE A 110 17.78 -7.60 -2.71
C ILE A 110 18.38 -9.00 -2.79
N ARG A 111 19.60 -9.15 -3.32
CA ARG A 111 20.30 -10.45 -3.44
C ARG A 111 20.68 -11.04 -2.09
N ARG A 112 20.73 -10.20 -1.05
CA ARG A 112 21.08 -10.60 0.32
C ARG A 112 19.86 -10.90 1.19
N ILE A 113 18.64 -10.64 0.70
CA ILE A 113 17.42 -10.87 1.46
C ILE A 113 17.11 -12.37 1.49
N LYS A 114 17.18 -12.97 2.67
CA LYS A 114 16.84 -14.39 2.89
C LYS A 114 15.37 -14.61 3.25
N ASN A 115 14.74 -13.60 3.84
CA ASN A 115 13.32 -13.66 4.21
C ASN A 115 12.46 -13.50 2.94
N LEU A 116 11.77 -14.56 2.55
CA LEU A 116 10.90 -14.57 1.37
C LEU A 116 9.43 -14.23 1.69
N SER A 117 9.09 -13.81 2.91
CA SER A 117 7.71 -13.45 3.25
C SER A 117 7.24 -12.20 2.49
N PHE A 118 5.94 -12.09 2.25
CA PHE A 118 5.34 -10.92 1.60
C PHE A 118 5.44 -9.67 2.48
N GLY A 119 5.01 -9.76 3.74
CA GLY A 119 4.96 -8.60 4.64
C GLY A 119 6.32 -7.98 4.93
N THR A 120 7.33 -8.79 5.26
CA THR A 120 8.61 -8.28 5.79
C THR A 120 9.84 -8.66 4.94
N GLY A 121 9.61 -9.38 3.85
CA GLY A 121 10.65 -10.00 3.06
C GLY A 121 10.66 -9.54 1.61
N LEU A 122 11.42 -10.27 0.81
CA LEU A 122 11.70 -9.99 -0.57
C LEU A 122 10.42 -9.87 -1.43
N LYS A 123 9.41 -10.69 -1.18
CA LYS A 123 8.19 -10.71 -2.00
C LYS A 123 7.44 -9.38 -1.98
N GLY A 124 7.34 -8.71 -0.83
CA GLY A 124 6.71 -7.39 -0.78
C GLY A 124 7.41 -6.37 -1.69
N ILE A 125 8.75 -6.42 -1.74
CA ILE A 125 9.56 -5.55 -2.60
C ILE A 125 9.36 -5.91 -4.07
N LEU A 126 9.45 -7.21 -4.42
CA LEU A 126 9.24 -7.69 -5.79
C LEU A 126 7.87 -7.28 -6.32
N PHE A 127 6.83 -7.49 -5.51
CA PHE A 127 5.47 -7.08 -5.82
C PHE A 127 5.37 -5.58 -6.12
N TYR A 128 5.97 -4.75 -5.26
CA TYR A 128 5.92 -3.31 -5.42
C TYR A 128 6.64 -2.83 -6.69
N VAL A 129 7.82 -3.38 -6.97
CA VAL A 129 8.57 -3.04 -8.19
C VAL A 129 7.78 -3.42 -9.44
N ASP A 130 7.21 -4.63 -9.46
CA ASP A 130 6.34 -5.09 -10.56
C ASP A 130 5.11 -4.20 -10.72
N PHE A 131 4.47 -3.85 -9.61
CA PHE A 131 3.31 -2.95 -9.59
C PHE A 131 3.65 -1.57 -10.17
N CYS A 132 4.81 -1.01 -9.84
CA CYS A 132 5.30 0.23 -10.42
C CYS A 132 5.52 0.10 -11.93
N ILE A 133 6.18 -0.96 -12.39
CA ILE A 133 6.43 -1.19 -13.82
C ILE A 133 5.11 -1.26 -14.61
N ASN A 134 4.14 -2.04 -14.12
CA ASN A 134 2.83 -2.20 -14.75
C ASN A 134 2.02 -0.89 -14.76
N ASN A 135 2.41 0.10 -13.95
CA ASN A 135 1.80 1.41 -13.88
C ASN A 135 2.61 2.52 -14.56
N GLY A 136 3.58 2.17 -15.41
CA GLY A 136 4.39 3.14 -16.14
C GLY A 136 5.39 3.90 -15.25
N LEU A 137 5.66 3.38 -14.05
CA LEU A 137 6.59 3.96 -13.07
C LEU A 137 7.93 3.21 -13.04
N ALA A 138 8.26 2.49 -14.12
CA ALA A 138 9.52 1.76 -14.25
C ALA A 138 10.76 2.66 -14.13
N VAL A 139 10.61 3.96 -14.41
CA VAL A 139 11.68 4.98 -14.31
C VAL A 139 12.28 5.11 -12.90
N PHE A 140 11.57 4.65 -11.87
CA PHE A 140 12.12 4.60 -10.51
C PHE A 140 13.28 3.64 -10.35
N PHE A 141 13.41 2.63 -11.22
CA PHE A 141 14.37 1.55 -11.04
C PHE A 141 15.39 1.51 -12.17
N ASP A 142 16.67 1.55 -11.80
CA ASP A 142 17.73 1.43 -12.78
C ASP A 142 17.85 0.01 -13.34
N SER A 143 18.51 -0.11 -14.49
CA SER A 143 18.71 -1.40 -15.16
C SER A 143 19.49 -2.44 -14.33
N MET A 144 20.36 -1.99 -13.42
CA MET A 144 21.14 -2.87 -12.56
C MET A 144 20.24 -3.50 -11.50
N TYR A 145 19.40 -2.71 -10.85
CA TYR A 145 18.43 -3.16 -9.87
C TYR A 145 17.42 -4.14 -10.48
N LEU A 146 16.91 -3.83 -11.68
CA LEU A 146 16.00 -4.71 -12.41
C LEU A 146 16.65 -6.05 -12.81
N SER A 147 17.92 -6.02 -13.22
CA SER A 147 18.70 -7.24 -13.51
C SER A 147 18.94 -8.09 -12.26
N ASP A 148 19.32 -7.46 -11.15
CA ASP A 148 19.46 -8.13 -9.85
C ASP A 148 18.13 -8.77 -9.41
N LEU A 149 17.01 -8.11 -9.70
CA LEU A 149 15.66 -8.60 -9.38
C LEU A 149 15.33 -9.87 -10.16
N GLN A 150 15.61 -9.90 -11.47
CA GLN A 150 15.46 -11.10 -12.29
C GLN A 150 16.33 -12.25 -11.77
N SER A 151 17.60 -11.98 -11.47
CA SER A 151 18.51 -13.00 -10.93
C SER A 151 18.01 -13.60 -9.61
N VAL A 152 17.45 -12.77 -8.73
CA VAL A 152 16.91 -13.20 -7.44
C VAL A 152 15.64 -14.02 -7.61
N ILE A 153 14.76 -13.67 -8.54
CA ILE A 153 13.55 -14.43 -8.88
C ILE A 153 13.93 -15.84 -9.35
N GLU A 154 14.82 -15.93 -10.33
CA GLU A 154 15.29 -17.21 -10.88
C GLU A 154 15.94 -18.08 -9.81
N LYS A 155 16.86 -17.51 -9.03
CA LYS A 155 17.60 -18.21 -7.96
C LYS A 155 16.66 -18.83 -6.93
N ASN A 156 15.62 -18.10 -6.54
CA ASN A 156 14.67 -18.55 -5.51
C ASN A 156 13.48 -19.32 -6.10
N ARG A 157 13.43 -19.52 -7.43
CA ARG A 157 12.30 -20.15 -8.14
C ARG A 157 10.97 -19.49 -7.78
N LEU A 158 10.98 -18.17 -7.66
CA LEU A 158 9.77 -17.40 -7.40
C LEU A 158 8.97 -17.33 -8.69
N PHE A 159 7.65 -17.47 -8.57
CA PHE A 159 6.75 -17.35 -9.70
C PHE A 159 5.93 -16.09 -9.55
N TYR A 160 5.49 -15.55 -10.68
CA TYR A 160 4.48 -14.51 -10.71
C TYR A 160 3.10 -15.22 -10.68
N GLU A 161 2.21 -14.89 -9.73
CA GLU A 161 0.76 -15.23 -9.89
C GLU A 161 -0.03 -13.92 -9.84
N GLU A 162 -1.21 -13.93 -10.44
CA GLU A 162 -2.17 -12.83 -10.38
C GLU A 162 -2.65 -12.62 -8.94
N ILE A 163 -2.52 -11.40 -8.44
CA ILE A 163 -3.09 -11.00 -7.16
C ILE A 163 -4.05 -9.84 -7.40
N TYR A 164 -5.29 -10.00 -6.96
CA TYR A 164 -6.28 -8.94 -7.00
C TYR A 164 -6.06 -7.92 -5.87
N THR A 165 -6.44 -6.66 -6.11
CA THR A 165 -6.44 -5.60 -5.10
C THR A 165 -7.09 -6.02 -3.78
N GLU A 166 -8.22 -6.75 -3.82
CA GLU A 166 -8.86 -7.28 -2.61
C GLU A 166 -7.92 -8.21 -1.83
N ASP A 167 -7.21 -9.12 -2.51
CA ASP A 167 -6.27 -10.04 -1.87
C ASP A 167 -5.07 -9.30 -1.27
N ILE A 168 -4.58 -8.28 -1.96
CA ILE A 168 -3.52 -7.41 -1.44
C ILE A 168 -4.00 -6.76 -0.14
N ILE A 169 -5.16 -6.12 -0.16
CA ILE A 169 -5.73 -5.47 1.03
C ILE A 169 -5.98 -6.47 2.16
N ARG A 170 -6.48 -7.66 1.84
CA ARG A 170 -6.67 -8.74 2.84
C ARG A 170 -5.36 -9.15 3.51
N ARG A 171 -4.28 -9.25 2.75
CA ARG A 171 -2.93 -9.57 3.25
C ARG A 171 -2.28 -8.40 4.00
N SER A 172 -2.77 -7.19 3.75
CA SER A 172 -2.12 -5.96 4.16
C SER A 172 -2.75 -5.25 5.33
N MET A 173 -3.82 -5.79 5.95
CA MET A 173 -4.47 -5.20 7.11
C MET A 173 -4.61 -6.23 8.24
N SER A 174 -4.08 -5.89 9.41
CA SER A 174 -4.08 -6.73 10.61
C SER A 174 -5.43 -6.73 11.32
N ASN A 175 -6.09 -5.57 11.38
CA ASN A 175 -7.37 -5.41 12.03
C ASN A 175 -8.45 -6.05 11.15
N PRO A 176 -9.10 -7.14 11.60
CA PRO A 176 -10.12 -7.83 10.81
C PRO A 176 -11.32 -6.94 10.46
N LEU A 177 -11.69 -6.01 11.35
CA LEU A 177 -12.84 -5.13 11.12
C LEU A 177 -12.55 -4.14 9.99
N LEU A 178 -11.40 -3.47 10.01
CA LEU A 178 -10.97 -2.58 8.92
C LEU A 178 -10.83 -3.36 7.61
N ARG A 179 -10.19 -4.53 7.67
CA ARG A 179 -9.97 -5.39 6.51
C ARG A 179 -11.28 -5.81 5.85
N GLU A 180 -12.19 -6.43 6.61
CA GLU A 180 -13.47 -6.89 6.04
C GLU A 180 -14.36 -5.73 5.63
N GLY A 181 -14.32 -4.61 6.36
CA GLY A 181 -15.04 -3.40 5.99
C GLY A 181 -14.57 -2.82 4.66
N LEU A 182 -13.26 -2.68 4.47
CA LEU A 182 -12.68 -2.23 3.21
C LEU A 182 -12.97 -3.20 2.06
N CYS A 183 -12.80 -4.51 2.28
CA CYS A 183 -13.13 -5.52 1.27
C CYS A 183 -14.61 -5.45 0.85
N TYR A 184 -15.51 -5.23 1.81
CA TYR A 184 -16.93 -5.05 1.51
C TYR A 184 -17.17 -3.80 0.66
N MET A 185 -16.55 -2.67 0.98
CA MET A 185 -16.70 -1.43 0.18
C MET A 185 -16.17 -1.62 -1.24
N LEU A 186 -15.03 -2.29 -1.43
CA LEU A 186 -14.45 -2.54 -2.75
C LEU A 186 -15.35 -3.40 -3.65
N LYS A 187 -16.00 -4.42 -3.09
CA LYS A 187 -16.96 -5.26 -3.84
C LYS A 187 -18.18 -4.48 -4.33
N ASN A 188 -18.52 -3.40 -3.64
CA ASN A 188 -19.68 -2.57 -3.94
C ASN A 188 -19.30 -1.28 -4.69
N ASP A 189 -18.02 -1.04 -4.95
CA ASP A 189 -17.55 0.12 -5.71
C ASP A 189 -17.30 -0.29 -7.17
N CYS A 190 -18.21 0.12 -8.06
CA CYS A 190 -18.10 -0.10 -9.49
C CYS A 190 -16.88 0.58 -10.14
N ASN A 191 -16.23 1.51 -9.44
CA ASN A 191 -15.06 2.23 -9.95
C ASN A 191 -13.72 1.58 -9.59
N VAL A 192 -13.73 0.54 -8.75
CA VAL A 192 -12.49 -0.18 -8.41
C VAL A 192 -12.06 -0.99 -9.62
N ARG A 193 -10.99 -0.54 -10.27
CA ARG A 193 -10.29 -1.35 -11.26
C ARG A 193 -9.57 -2.49 -10.52
N TYR A 194 -9.97 -3.71 -10.82
CA TYR A 194 -9.21 -4.90 -10.43
C TYR A 194 -7.93 -4.93 -11.27
N GLU A 195 -6.85 -4.35 -10.75
CA GLU A 195 -5.54 -4.50 -11.36
C GLU A 195 -4.87 -5.76 -10.80
N THR A 196 -4.42 -6.60 -11.72
CA THR A 196 -3.53 -7.73 -11.46
C THR A 196 -2.11 -7.20 -11.32
N SER A 197 -1.44 -7.45 -10.20
CA SER A 197 0.02 -7.28 -10.09
C SER A 197 0.66 -8.48 -9.40
N LEU A 198 1.90 -8.77 -9.79
CA LEU A 198 2.46 -10.12 -9.74
C LEU A 198 3.42 -10.31 -8.55
N CYS A 199 3.21 -11.34 -7.72
CA CYS A 199 4.27 -11.79 -6.79
C CYS A 199 3.99 -13.14 -6.10
N ASN A 200 4.82 -14.21 -6.23
CA ASN A 200 4.53 -15.46 -5.50
C ASN A 200 5.62 -16.36 -4.88
N LYS A 201 5.13 -16.91 -3.75
CA LYS A 201 5.38 -18.12 -2.90
C LYS A 201 6.73 -18.54 -2.36
#